data_AF-A0A3A2ZG52-F1
#
_entry.id   AF-A0A3A2ZG52-F1
#
_cell.length_a   1.000
_cell.length_b   1.000
_cell.length_c   1.000
_cell.angle_alpha   90.00
_cell.angle_beta   90.00
_cell.angle_gamma   90.00
#
_symmetry.space_group_name_H-M   'P 1'
#
loop_
_entity.id
_entity.type
_entity.pdbx_description
1 polymer ?
#
loop_
_entity_poly.entity_id
_entity_poly.type
_entity_poly.pdbx_seq_one_letter_code
_entity_poly.pdbx_strand_id
1 'polypeptide(L)'
;MPVKEFDFATLKPYITSSKDTTLQNITKKEGKKYFGSTSSMTSVLSHFHYLLSAWRPVDTRTVSQGFPDRLRSFTQLLRTPSAMFLRYHDGIYSIDADKEFDHANILMNLGKSMEKQLTVPKEEFERYRRTSENKITPEEEQTTPESYHYSTLGDFVMRSQLDAYDPRLPGTGMFDLKTRAVVSIRMDAVNFERGLGYEIRGRYGNFESYEREYFDMIRAAFLKYSLQARMGRMDGCFIAFHNVERIFGFQYISIPEMDQALHGQSDTSLGDAEFKLSLSLWNKILDKATAEFPQQHLRFHFEARDTVTPSMYVFVESVTEDEINSIQTKNQEKIEAYQRRILNLEESEENESDSDVLPEVPETTDSEPRTADNAVDSSSNKNQPMSDEAHGSNGNIGKSNTETSASGTVQDSREPPDYDFLSKLGEDMKDHNKSDGKLLGLSVVVKNKVNGVIVERPTAMTASDEWAIEYEITPFSGPHVLSLYEACQKRREKFLLSRGESDERTNENIYLSQLRQLAKKGRQYRQEQDAIDKEQGIIALSD
;
A
#
# COMPACT_ATOMS: atom_id res chain seq x y z
N MET A 1 -8.61 21.62 -9.25
CA MET A 1 -7.48 21.95 -10.13
C MET A 1 -6.90 20.63 -10.62
N PRO A 2 -7.02 20.31 -11.92
CA PRO A 2 -6.33 19.19 -12.55
C PRO A 2 -4.83 19.15 -12.24
N VAL A 3 -4.25 17.95 -12.21
CA VAL A 3 -2.81 17.73 -11.98
C VAL A 3 -1.95 18.56 -12.93
N LYS A 4 -2.37 18.69 -14.19
CA LYS A 4 -1.63 19.41 -15.23
C LYS A 4 -1.48 20.91 -14.93
N GLU A 5 -2.43 21.48 -14.19
CA GLU A 5 -2.48 22.91 -13.90
C GLU A 5 -1.76 23.27 -12.60
N PHE A 6 -1.59 22.30 -11.70
CA PHE A 6 -0.91 22.51 -10.43
C PHE A 6 0.61 22.60 -10.63
N ASP A 7 1.25 23.59 -10.02
CA ASP A 7 2.70 23.71 -10.02
C ASP A 7 3.35 23.00 -8.83
N PHE A 8 3.69 21.73 -9.03
CA PHE A 8 4.34 20.91 -8.01
C PHE A 8 5.77 21.34 -7.69
N ALA A 9 6.43 22.15 -8.54
CA ALA A 9 7.79 22.64 -8.27
C ALA A 9 7.80 23.69 -7.13
N THR A 10 6.65 24.28 -6.82
CA THR A 10 6.50 25.21 -5.70
C THR A 10 6.36 24.51 -4.35
N LEU A 11 6.03 23.21 -4.31
CA LEU A 11 5.83 22.47 -3.07
C LEU A 11 7.15 22.24 -2.33
N LYS A 12 7.07 22.22 -1.00
CA LYS A 12 8.23 21.91 -0.16
C LYS A 12 8.77 20.50 -0.40
N PRO A 13 10.10 20.35 -0.41
CA PRO A 13 10.72 19.04 -0.41
C PRO A 13 10.39 18.31 0.90
N TYR A 14 10.16 17.01 0.80
CA TYR A 14 9.99 16.17 1.98
C TYR A 14 11.31 16.08 2.75
N ILE A 15 11.28 16.33 4.07
CA ILE A 15 12.45 16.27 4.94
C ILE A 15 12.62 14.85 5.50
N THR A 16 13.63 14.13 5.01
CA THR A 16 14.06 12.83 5.58
C THR A 16 14.61 13.01 7.01
N SER A 17 14.40 12.03 7.90
CA SER A 17 14.83 12.11 9.30
C SER A 17 16.30 12.48 9.45
N SER A 18 17.20 11.84 8.71
CA SER A 18 18.64 12.14 8.72
C SER A 18 19.02 13.58 8.37
N LYS A 19 18.15 14.33 7.68
CA LYS A 19 18.36 15.72 7.29
C LYS A 19 17.65 16.72 8.21
N ASP A 20 16.89 16.24 9.19
CA ASP A 20 16.16 17.09 10.13
C ASP A 20 17.02 17.44 11.34
N THR A 21 17.64 18.61 11.30
CA THR A 21 18.50 19.13 12.38
C THR A 21 17.72 19.44 13.65
N THR A 22 16.45 19.85 13.53
CA THR A 22 15.57 20.11 14.69
C THR A 22 15.31 18.82 15.45
N LEU A 23 14.92 17.76 14.74
CA LEU A 23 14.70 16.44 15.32
C LEU A 23 15.98 15.87 15.93
N GLN A 24 17.13 16.05 15.27
CA GLN A 24 18.43 15.65 15.79
C GLN A 24 18.75 16.39 17.12
N ASN A 25 18.53 17.70 17.17
CA ASN A 25 18.77 18.52 18.36
C ASN A 25 17.86 18.14 19.54
N ILE A 26 16.57 17.90 19.27
CA ILE A 26 15.62 17.41 20.28
C ILE A 26 16.11 16.06 20.84
N THR A 27 16.55 15.15 19.96
CA THR A 27 17.06 13.84 20.36
C THR A 27 18.27 13.95 21.30
N LYS A 28 19.24 14.79 20.96
CA LYS A 28 20.40 15.07 21.83
C LYS A 28 19.98 15.69 23.17
N LYS A 29 19.07 16.66 23.14
CA LYS A 29 18.57 17.37 24.33
C LYS A 29 17.86 16.42 25.30
N GLU A 30 17.03 15.52 24.79
CA GLU A 30 16.26 14.55 25.58
C GLU A 30 17.10 13.32 25.99
N GLY A 31 18.39 13.27 25.63
CA GLY A 31 19.29 12.16 25.95
C GLY A 31 18.86 10.84 25.30
N LYS A 32 18.22 10.90 24.13
CA LYS A 32 17.70 9.75 23.40
C LYS A 32 18.68 9.29 22.32
N LYS A 33 18.54 8.04 21.87
CA LYS A 33 19.51 7.39 20.98
C LYS A 33 19.03 7.29 19.54
N TYR A 34 17.72 7.13 19.34
CA TYR A 34 17.12 6.86 18.03
C TYR A 34 16.11 7.94 17.67
N PHE A 35 16.07 8.34 16.40
CA PHE A 35 15.06 9.28 15.93
C PHE A 35 14.57 8.98 14.52
N GLY A 36 13.29 9.25 14.26
CA GLY A 36 12.67 8.95 12.97
C GLY A 36 11.37 9.70 12.74
N SER A 37 10.89 9.70 11.50
CA SER A 37 9.57 10.21 11.14
C SER A 37 8.52 9.09 11.15
N THR A 38 7.25 9.45 11.25
CA THR A 38 6.15 8.49 11.14
C THR A 38 6.26 7.63 9.88
N SER A 39 6.55 8.24 8.73
CA SER A 39 6.71 7.55 7.46
C SER A 39 7.89 6.56 7.42
N SER A 40 9.02 6.83 8.08
CA SER A 40 10.16 5.90 8.10
C SER A 40 10.00 4.74 9.08
N MET A 41 9.16 4.91 10.10
CA MET A 41 8.98 3.91 11.16
C MET A 41 7.79 2.97 10.91
N THR A 42 6.75 3.44 10.19
CA THR A 42 5.47 2.72 10.06
C THR A 42 5.60 1.31 9.46
N SER A 43 6.40 1.14 8.40
CA SER A 43 6.55 -0.16 7.72
C SER A 43 7.19 -1.22 8.63
N VAL A 44 8.20 -0.83 9.42
CA VAL A 44 8.85 -1.71 10.39
C VAL A 44 7.89 -2.06 11.53
N LEU A 45 7.18 -1.07 12.09
CA LEU A 45 6.17 -1.28 13.14
C LEU A 45 5.04 -2.23 12.71
N SER A 46 4.71 -2.29 11.41
CA SER A 46 3.74 -3.25 10.89
C SER A 46 4.19 -4.71 11.10
N HIS A 47 5.48 -5.02 11.01
CA HIS A 47 5.98 -6.37 11.32
C HIS A 47 5.90 -6.72 12.80
N PHE A 48 6.04 -5.74 13.69
CA PHE A 48 5.82 -5.96 15.12
C PHE A 48 4.34 -6.23 15.41
N HIS A 49 3.41 -5.55 14.73
CA HIS A 49 1.99 -5.91 14.79
C HIS A 49 1.76 -7.37 14.36
N TYR A 50 2.34 -7.82 13.24
CA TYR A 50 2.18 -9.22 12.80
C TYR A 50 2.74 -10.23 13.80
N LEU A 51 3.89 -9.93 14.40
CA LEU A 51 4.53 -10.76 15.41
C LEU A 51 3.71 -10.84 16.70
N LEU A 52 3.37 -9.68 17.29
CA LEU A 52 2.68 -9.59 18.59
C LEU A 52 1.23 -10.08 18.51
N SER A 53 0.55 -9.78 17.40
CA SER A 53 -0.84 -10.18 17.19
C SER A 53 -1.01 -11.61 16.70
N ALA A 54 0.10 -12.34 16.46
CA ALA A 54 0.13 -13.66 15.84
C ALA A 54 -0.59 -13.70 14.47
N TRP A 55 -0.29 -12.74 13.60
CA TRP A 55 -0.95 -12.56 12.30
C TRP A 55 -2.48 -12.46 12.42
N ARG A 56 -2.96 -11.55 13.28
CA ARG A 56 -4.41 -11.35 13.46
C ARG A 56 -5.09 -11.03 12.13
N PRO A 57 -6.17 -11.74 11.77
CA PRO A 57 -6.97 -11.39 10.62
C PRO A 57 -7.65 -10.04 10.86
N VAL A 58 -7.80 -9.25 9.81
CA VAL A 58 -8.60 -8.04 9.88
C VAL A 58 -10.06 -8.38 10.16
N ASP A 59 -10.68 -7.57 10.99
CA ASP A 59 -12.11 -7.58 11.21
C ASP A 59 -12.80 -6.77 10.12
N THR A 60 -13.85 -7.36 9.56
CA THR A 60 -14.61 -6.82 8.43
C THR A 60 -16.10 -6.76 8.75
N ARG A 61 -16.48 -6.88 10.03
CA ARG A 61 -17.87 -6.71 10.47
C ARG A 61 -18.43 -5.31 10.19
N THR A 62 -17.56 -4.35 9.87
CA THR A 62 -17.91 -3.01 9.41
C THR A 62 -18.38 -2.95 7.96
N VAL A 63 -18.16 -4.01 7.17
CA VAL A 63 -18.76 -4.14 5.82
C VAL A 63 -20.03 -5.00 5.87
N SER A 64 -20.87 -4.90 4.84
CA SER A 64 -22.14 -5.63 4.78
C SER A 64 -21.93 -7.13 4.74
N GLN A 65 -22.86 -7.87 5.37
CA GLN A 65 -22.83 -9.34 5.37
C GLN A 65 -22.83 -9.96 3.96
N GLY A 66 -23.45 -9.27 2.99
CA GLY A 66 -23.50 -9.69 1.59
C GLY A 66 -22.25 -9.35 0.77
N PHE A 67 -21.22 -8.73 1.36
CA PHE A 67 -20.01 -8.39 0.63
C PHE A 67 -19.27 -9.66 0.18
N PRO A 68 -18.91 -9.79 -1.12
CA PRO A 68 -18.49 -11.08 -1.67
C PRO A 68 -17.08 -11.50 -1.24
N ASP A 69 -16.19 -10.55 -0.92
CA ASP A 69 -14.81 -10.86 -0.56
C ASP A 69 -14.69 -11.31 0.91
N ARG A 70 -14.14 -12.51 1.09
CA ARG A 70 -13.94 -13.16 2.38
C ARG A 70 -12.50 -13.10 2.87
N LEU A 71 -11.59 -12.46 2.13
CA LEU A 71 -10.20 -12.28 2.56
C LEU A 71 -10.14 -11.46 3.85
N ARG A 72 -9.36 -11.96 4.80
CA ARG A 72 -9.11 -11.31 6.10
C ARG A 72 -7.63 -11.08 6.37
N SER A 73 -6.77 -11.31 5.38
CA SER A 73 -5.34 -11.04 5.47
C SER A 73 -5.03 -9.62 4.97
N PHE A 74 -3.97 -9.02 5.52
CA PHE A 74 -3.35 -7.83 4.93
C PHE A 74 -2.92 -8.11 3.49
N THR A 75 -2.87 -7.07 2.66
CA THR A 75 -2.40 -7.21 1.28
C THR A 75 -0.95 -7.69 1.24
N GLN A 76 -0.58 -8.41 0.18
CA GLN A 76 0.78 -8.95 0.00
C GLN A 76 1.87 -7.86 0.14
N LEU A 77 1.58 -6.66 -0.37
CA LEU A 77 2.47 -5.50 -0.25
C LEU A 77 2.71 -5.09 1.22
N LEU A 78 1.68 -5.12 2.07
CA LEU A 78 1.85 -4.82 3.50
C LEU A 78 2.58 -5.93 4.26
N ARG A 79 2.55 -7.16 3.76
CA ARG A 79 3.22 -8.33 4.35
C ARG A 79 4.69 -8.47 3.92
N THR A 80 5.08 -7.71 2.89
CA THR A 80 6.43 -7.74 2.30
C THR A 80 7.48 -7.28 3.32
N PRO A 81 8.69 -7.86 3.34
CA PRO A 81 9.74 -7.43 4.26
C PRO A 81 10.00 -5.92 4.21
N SER A 82 10.10 -5.31 5.39
CA SER A 82 10.41 -3.90 5.55
C SER A 82 11.90 -3.70 5.68
N ALA A 83 12.45 -2.70 4.99
CA ALA A 83 13.85 -2.33 5.10
C ALA A 83 14.00 -0.88 5.54
N MET A 84 15.08 -0.59 6.25
CA MET A 84 15.41 0.75 6.71
C MET A 84 16.92 0.94 6.86
N PHE A 85 17.35 2.19 6.86
CA PHE A 85 18.70 2.57 7.26
C PHE A 85 18.68 3.19 8.65
N LEU A 86 19.60 2.73 9.49
CA LEU A 86 19.94 3.35 10.77
C LEU A 86 21.27 4.08 10.59
N ARG A 87 21.23 5.39 10.41
CA ARG A 87 22.42 6.20 10.14
C ARG A 87 22.99 6.77 11.42
N TYR A 88 24.28 6.60 11.65
CA TYR A 88 24.98 7.17 12.80
C TYR A 88 25.25 8.67 12.62
N HIS A 89 25.05 9.45 13.70
CA HIS A 89 25.29 10.88 13.79
C HIS A 89 25.80 11.24 15.20
N ASP A 90 27.11 11.29 15.40
CA ASP A 90 27.74 11.78 16.65
C ASP A 90 27.05 11.31 17.95
N GLY A 91 26.93 9.99 18.12
CA GLY A 91 26.38 9.36 19.33
C GLY A 91 24.89 9.02 19.26
N ILE A 92 24.15 9.52 18.27
CA ILE A 92 22.74 9.18 18.03
C ILE A 92 22.54 8.60 16.64
N TYR A 93 21.35 8.05 16.36
CA TYR A 93 21.06 7.38 15.09
C TYR A 93 19.71 7.82 14.50
N SER A 94 19.69 8.12 13.21
CA SER A 94 18.46 8.43 12.46
C SER A 94 17.90 7.20 11.76
N ILE A 95 16.58 7.08 11.71
CA ILE A 95 15.84 6.03 11.01
C ILE A 95 15.27 6.59 9.71
N ASP A 96 15.79 6.10 8.60
CA ASP A 96 15.38 6.46 7.25
C ASP A 96 14.75 5.25 6.55
N ALA A 97 13.68 5.49 5.78
CA ALA A 97 13.09 4.45 4.96
C ALA A 97 14.06 4.01 3.86
N ASP A 98 14.07 2.71 3.56
CA ASP A 98 14.79 2.17 2.40
C ASP A 98 13.96 2.38 1.13
N LYS A 99 14.52 3.16 0.18
CA LYS A 99 13.88 3.53 -1.08
C LYS A 99 14.36 2.73 -2.29
N GLU A 100 15.03 1.60 -2.09
CA GLU A 100 15.65 0.83 -3.18
C GLU A 100 14.68 0.49 -4.32
N PHE A 101 13.43 0.18 -3.95
CA PHE A 101 12.35 -0.16 -4.88
C PHE A 101 11.25 0.89 -4.88
N ASP A 102 11.56 2.13 -4.52
CA ASP A 102 10.62 3.22 -4.74
C ASP A 102 10.44 3.43 -6.24
N HIS A 103 9.18 3.53 -6.65
CA HIS A 103 8.78 3.77 -8.02
C HIS A 103 7.95 5.04 -8.11
N ALA A 104 8.12 5.74 -9.22
CA ALA A 104 7.35 6.93 -9.54
C ALA A 104 5.86 6.58 -9.64
N ASN A 105 5.01 7.39 -9.02
CA ASN A 105 3.57 7.27 -9.19
C ASN A 105 2.91 8.63 -8.98
N ILE A 106 1.80 8.87 -9.69
CA ILE A 106 1.02 10.12 -9.61
C ILE A 106 0.54 10.43 -8.18
N LEU A 107 0.25 9.39 -7.39
CA LEU A 107 -0.41 9.52 -6.09
C LEU A 107 0.45 10.24 -5.06
N MET A 108 1.78 10.16 -5.14
CA MET A 108 2.68 10.88 -4.23
C MET A 108 2.51 12.40 -4.35
N ASN A 109 2.46 12.91 -5.57
CA ASN A 109 2.32 14.34 -5.83
C ASN A 109 0.90 14.80 -5.54
N LEU A 110 -0.09 14.03 -6.01
CA LEU A 110 -1.49 14.34 -5.82
C LEU A 110 -1.88 14.42 -4.34
N GLY A 111 -1.32 13.56 -3.49
CA GLY A 111 -1.52 13.62 -2.04
C GLY A 111 -1.22 15.00 -1.46
N LYS A 112 -0.04 15.57 -1.77
CA LYS A 112 0.36 16.91 -1.30
C LYS A 112 -0.51 18.03 -1.85
N SER A 113 -0.86 17.95 -3.13
CA SER A 113 -1.74 18.97 -3.75
C SER A 113 -3.14 18.95 -3.14
N MET A 114 -3.70 17.75 -2.92
CA MET A 114 -5.01 17.60 -2.27
C MET A 114 -4.97 17.97 -0.79
N GLU A 115 -3.88 17.70 -0.07
CA GLU A 115 -3.68 18.16 1.31
C GLU A 115 -3.80 19.68 1.38
N LYS A 116 -3.10 20.42 0.51
CA LYS A 116 -3.25 21.88 0.37
C LYS A 116 -4.70 22.25 0.01
N GLN A 117 -5.29 21.59 -0.99
CA GLN A 117 -6.67 21.86 -1.42
C GLN A 117 -7.68 21.79 -0.28
N LEU A 118 -7.44 20.91 0.70
CA LEU A 118 -8.33 20.66 1.82
C LEU A 118 -7.97 21.44 3.10
N THR A 119 -6.85 22.16 3.11
CA THR A 119 -6.35 22.87 4.31
C THR A 119 -6.23 24.38 4.13
N VAL A 120 -6.08 24.88 2.90
CA VAL A 120 -5.96 26.32 2.63
C VAL A 120 -7.23 26.89 1.99
N PRO A 121 -7.51 28.20 2.17
CA PRO A 121 -8.59 28.88 1.45
C PRO A 121 -8.44 28.73 -0.07
N LYS A 122 -9.57 28.76 -0.79
CA LYS A 122 -9.61 28.56 -2.24
C LYS A 122 -8.72 29.59 -2.97
N GLU A 123 -8.80 30.84 -2.58
CA GLU A 123 -8.05 31.95 -3.19
C GLU A 123 -6.53 31.74 -3.05
N GLU A 124 -6.09 31.14 -1.94
CA GLU A 124 -4.70 30.79 -1.70
C GLU A 124 -4.30 29.55 -2.51
N PHE A 125 -5.16 28.53 -2.57
CA PHE A 125 -4.92 27.32 -3.35
C PHE A 125 -4.75 27.62 -4.85
N GLU A 126 -5.54 28.55 -5.41
CA GLU A 126 -5.43 28.94 -6.82
C GLU A 126 -4.08 29.61 -7.14
N ARG A 127 -3.32 30.10 -6.15
CA ARG A 127 -1.95 30.61 -6.35
C ARG A 127 -0.94 29.53 -6.70
N TYR A 128 -1.25 28.25 -6.47
CA TYR A 128 -0.43 27.13 -6.92
C TYR A 128 -0.70 26.74 -8.39
N ARG A 129 -1.67 27.39 -9.05
CA ARG A 129 -1.92 27.19 -10.48
C ARG A 129 -0.75 27.75 -11.30
N ARG A 130 -0.29 27.00 -12.30
CA ARG A 130 0.80 27.39 -13.21
C ARG A 130 0.55 28.72 -13.90
N THR A 131 -0.69 29.01 -14.26
CA THR A 131 -1.14 30.22 -14.95
C THR A 131 -1.54 31.36 -14.02
N SER A 132 -1.43 31.19 -12.70
CA SER A 132 -1.80 32.26 -11.76
C SER A 132 -0.91 33.49 -11.94
N GLU A 133 -1.53 34.67 -12.04
CA GLU A 133 -0.81 35.95 -12.09
C GLU A 133 -0.09 36.25 -10.76
N ASN A 134 -0.68 35.83 -9.62
CA ASN A 134 -0.11 35.99 -8.28
C ASN A 134 0.34 34.63 -7.72
N LYS A 135 1.20 33.96 -8.48
CA LYS A 135 1.70 32.63 -8.18
C LYS A 135 2.57 32.62 -6.91
N ILE A 136 2.39 31.61 -6.07
CA ILE A 136 3.27 31.39 -4.92
C ILE A 136 4.68 31.04 -5.39
N THR A 137 5.70 31.67 -4.80
CA THR A 137 7.10 31.34 -5.14
C THR A 137 7.64 30.24 -4.21
N PRO A 138 8.65 29.47 -4.64
CA PRO A 138 9.30 28.49 -3.76
C PRO A 138 9.85 29.11 -2.46
N GLU A 139 10.35 30.35 -2.53
CA GLU A 139 10.84 31.07 -1.36
C GLU A 139 9.70 31.39 -0.38
N GLU A 140 8.58 31.89 -0.89
CA GLU A 140 7.38 32.16 -0.08
C GLU A 140 6.87 30.87 0.58
N GLU A 141 6.71 29.80 -0.20
CA GLU A 141 6.27 28.51 0.34
C GLU A 141 7.21 28.04 1.44
N GLN A 142 8.54 28.10 1.23
CA GLN A 142 9.55 27.65 2.19
C GLN A 142 9.50 28.43 3.52
N THR A 143 9.05 29.70 3.51
CA THR A 143 8.88 30.49 4.74
C THR A 143 7.65 30.13 5.55
N THR A 144 6.65 29.48 4.94
CA THR A 144 5.47 29.00 5.66
C THR A 144 5.93 27.95 6.68
N PRO A 145 5.58 28.01 7.97
CA PRO A 145 5.98 26.97 8.92
C PRO A 145 5.18 25.67 8.67
N GLU A 146 5.85 24.53 8.70
CA GLU A 146 5.16 23.23 8.82
C GLU A 146 4.96 22.89 10.30
N SER A 147 3.78 22.35 10.62
CA SER A 147 3.45 21.95 11.98
C SER A 147 3.90 20.52 12.24
N TYR A 148 4.75 20.36 13.24
CA TYR A 148 5.27 19.06 13.65
C TYR A 148 4.93 18.77 15.12
N HIS A 149 4.57 17.52 15.40
CA HIS A 149 4.50 16.97 16.74
C HIS A 149 5.70 16.06 17.00
N TYR A 150 6.33 16.24 18.16
CA TYR A 150 7.45 15.42 18.60
C TYR A 150 7.04 14.62 19.83
N SER A 151 7.19 13.31 19.76
CA SER A 151 6.85 12.38 20.85
C SER A 151 8.05 11.50 21.20
N THR A 152 8.11 11.01 22.45
CA THR A 152 9.19 10.14 22.92
C THR A 152 8.63 8.87 23.56
N LEU A 153 9.31 7.74 23.34
CA LEU A 153 9.06 6.49 24.03
C LEU A 153 10.34 5.63 24.03
N GLY A 154 10.76 5.17 25.21
CA GLY A 154 12.07 4.52 25.35
C GLY A 154 13.20 5.46 24.92
N ASP A 155 14.05 5.00 24.02
CA ASP A 155 15.15 5.76 23.43
C ASP A 155 14.80 6.41 22.08
N PHE A 156 13.53 6.39 21.68
CA PHE A 156 13.07 7.02 20.45
C PHE A 156 12.59 8.46 20.68
N VAL A 157 12.93 9.32 19.73
CA VAL A 157 12.21 10.57 19.42
C VAL A 157 11.56 10.43 18.04
N MET A 158 10.26 10.67 17.98
CA MET A 158 9.47 10.49 16.76
C MET A 158 8.89 11.82 16.32
N ARG A 159 9.00 12.14 15.03
CA ARG A 159 8.37 13.31 14.41
C ARG A 159 7.16 12.89 13.60
N SER A 160 6.03 13.54 13.85
CA SER A 160 4.87 13.49 12.96
C SER A 160 4.57 14.87 12.40
N GLN A 161 4.36 14.95 11.09
CA GLN A 161 3.69 16.10 10.50
C GLN A 161 2.23 16.09 10.97
N LEU A 162 1.67 17.28 11.18
CA LEU A 162 0.28 17.49 11.55
C LEU A 162 -0.42 18.21 10.40
N ASP A 163 -1.45 17.59 9.85
CA ASP A 163 -2.10 18.08 8.64
C ASP A 163 -3.26 19.01 8.96
N ALA A 164 -4.11 18.65 9.92
CA ALA A 164 -5.31 19.41 10.24
C ALA A 164 -5.69 19.37 11.73
N TYR A 165 -6.41 20.41 12.14
CA TYR A 165 -6.98 20.58 13.47
C TYR A 165 -8.43 21.03 13.35
N ASP A 166 -9.33 20.42 14.13
CA ASP A 166 -10.70 20.88 14.28
C ASP A 166 -11.18 20.69 15.73
N PRO A 167 -11.58 21.78 16.43
CA PRO A 167 -12.00 21.70 17.83
C PRO A 167 -13.32 20.94 18.05
N ARG A 168 -14.05 20.60 16.97
CA ARG A 168 -15.27 19.79 17.05
C ARG A 168 -14.98 18.30 17.23
N LEU A 169 -13.78 17.85 16.90
CA LEU A 169 -13.36 16.47 17.11
C LEU A 169 -13.02 16.22 18.58
N PRO A 170 -13.28 15.01 19.11
CA PRO A 170 -12.88 14.65 20.47
C PRO A 170 -11.36 14.57 20.60
N GLY A 171 -10.88 14.54 21.84
CA GLY A 171 -9.46 14.33 22.14
C GLY A 171 -8.62 15.58 21.91
N THR A 172 -7.59 15.48 21.07
CA THR A 172 -6.69 16.60 20.75
C THR A 172 -7.26 17.55 19.70
N GLY A 173 -8.23 17.08 18.91
CA GLY A 173 -8.73 17.75 17.72
C GLY A 173 -7.81 17.64 16.50
N MET A 174 -6.63 17.03 16.65
CA MET A 174 -5.66 16.83 15.57
C MET A 174 -6.01 15.57 14.77
N PHE A 175 -5.92 15.66 13.45
CA PHE A 175 -6.13 14.51 12.57
C PHE A 175 -5.27 14.59 11.32
N ASP A 176 -5.02 13.41 10.77
CA ASP A 176 -4.25 13.20 9.55
C ASP A 176 -5.17 13.41 8.32
N LEU A 177 -4.66 13.99 7.23
CA LEU A 177 -5.38 14.07 5.97
C LEU A 177 -4.85 13.02 5.01
N LYS A 178 -5.73 12.14 4.54
CA LYS A 178 -5.36 11.11 3.56
C LYS A 178 -6.25 11.19 2.34
N THR A 179 -5.67 10.84 1.21
CA THR A 179 -6.42 10.67 -0.03
C THR A 179 -6.42 9.20 -0.41
N ARG A 180 -7.57 8.75 -0.92
CA ARG A 180 -7.78 7.39 -1.36
C ARG A 180 -8.25 7.39 -2.81
N ALA A 181 -7.30 7.12 -3.70
CA ALA A 181 -7.63 6.86 -5.09
C ALA A 181 -8.46 5.56 -5.20
N VAL A 182 -9.45 5.57 -6.08
CA VAL A 182 -10.26 4.39 -6.40
C VAL A 182 -9.41 3.24 -6.94
N VAL A 183 -9.94 2.02 -6.83
CA VAL A 183 -9.22 0.79 -7.17
C VAL A 183 -8.66 0.78 -8.60
N SER A 184 -9.33 1.39 -9.59
CA SER A 184 -8.83 1.47 -10.97
C SER A 184 -7.49 2.22 -11.07
N ILE A 185 -7.31 3.28 -10.28
CA ILE A 185 -6.08 4.07 -10.23
C ILE A 185 -5.01 3.34 -9.42
N ARG A 186 -5.38 2.72 -8.30
CA ARG A 186 -4.42 2.03 -7.42
C ARG A 186 -3.77 0.81 -8.09
N MET A 187 -4.51 0.14 -8.97
CA MET A 187 -4.05 -1.08 -9.64
C MET A 187 -3.20 -0.80 -10.88
N ASP A 188 -3.25 0.43 -11.44
CA ASP A 188 -2.45 0.86 -12.59
C ASP A 188 -2.04 2.33 -12.42
N ALA A 189 -1.28 2.63 -11.36
CA ALA A 189 -0.92 4.00 -10.99
C ALA A 189 0.04 4.68 -11.98
N VAL A 190 0.75 3.90 -12.80
CA VAL A 190 1.65 4.40 -13.84
C VAL A 190 0.86 4.84 -15.08
N ASN A 191 -0.20 4.12 -15.44
CA ASN A 191 -1.11 4.44 -16.57
C ASN A 191 -2.50 4.82 -16.07
N PHE A 192 -2.54 5.68 -15.04
CA PHE A 192 -3.74 6.03 -14.30
C PHE A 192 -4.83 6.66 -15.19
N GLU A 193 -4.46 7.26 -16.32
CA GLU A 193 -5.34 7.87 -17.31
C GLU A 193 -6.40 6.87 -17.82
N ARG A 194 -6.04 5.59 -17.87
CA ARG A 194 -6.95 4.50 -18.27
C ARG A 194 -8.02 4.21 -17.21
N GLY A 195 -7.75 4.56 -15.96
CA GLY A 195 -8.62 4.31 -14.80
C GLY A 195 -9.44 5.52 -14.33
N LEU A 196 -9.19 6.73 -14.85
CA LEU A 196 -9.83 7.99 -14.41
C LEU A 196 -11.35 7.92 -14.37
N GLY A 197 -11.96 7.29 -15.37
CA GLY A 197 -13.40 7.20 -15.49
C GLY A 197 -14.14 6.35 -14.46
N TYR A 198 -13.44 5.71 -13.53
CA TYR A 198 -14.09 4.86 -12.53
C TYR A 198 -14.79 5.74 -11.50
N GLU A 199 -16.08 5.47 -11.26
CA GLU A 199 -16.94 6.26 -10.39
C GLU A 199 -17.34 5.47 -9.14
N ILE A 200 -17.52 6.15 -8.00
CA ILE A 200 -18.24 5.58 -6.84
C ILE A 200 -19.71 5.97 -6.96
N ARG A 201 -20.55 5.02 -7.36
CA ARG A 201 -21.97 5.22 -7.68
C ARG A 201 -22.91 4.85 -6.54
N GLY A 202 -22.46 4.00 -5.61
CA GLY A 202 -23.28 3.50 -4.52
C GLY A 202 -22.51 3.30 -3.22
N ARG A 203 -23.25 3.08 -2.14
CA ARG A 203 -22.66 2.76 -0.83
C ARG A 203 -22.15 1.31 -0.77
N TYR A 204 -22.93 0.38 -1.32
CA TYR A 204 -22.71 -1.06 -1.20
C TYR A 204 -22.38 -1.69 -2.55
N GLY A 205 -21.62 -2.78 -2.55
CA GLY A 205 -21.30 -3.55 -3.75
C GLY A 205 -19.81 -3.86 -3.90
N ASN A 206 -19.46 -4.70 -4.88
CA ASN A 206 -18.08 -5.17 -5.08
C ASN A 206 -17.19 -4.21 -5.89
N PHE A 207 -17.81 -3.36 -6.71
CA PHE A 207 -17.18 -2.35 -7.55
C PHE A 207 -18.07 -1.12 -7.61
N GLU A 208 -17.51 0.00 -8.05
CA GLU A 208 -18.15 1.32 -8.14
C GLU A 208 -18.85 1.71 -6.82
N SER A 209 -18.31 1.26 -5.68
CA SER A 209 -18.92 1.38 -4.36
C SER A 209 -17.95 1.89 -3.32
N TYR A 210 -18.48 2.65 -2.36
CA TYR A 210 -17.72 3.07 -1.18
C TYR A 210 -17.28 1.86 -0.33
N GLU A 211 -18.16 0.87 -0.15
CA GLU A 211 -17.87 -0.34 0.62
C GLU A 211 -16.65 -1.11 0.10
N ARG A 212 -16.45 -1.15 -1.23
CA ARG A 212 -15.24 -1.76 -1.82
C ARG A 212 -13.99 -0.98 -1.44
N GLU A 213 -14.01 0.34 -1.58
CA GLU A 213 -12.84 1.18 -1.27
C GLU A 213 -12.49 1.13 0.22
N TYR A 214 -13.51 1.09 1.08
CA TYR A 214 -13.36 0.94 2.53
C TYR A 214 -12.81 -0.45 2.92
N PHE A 215 -13.34 -1.53 2.34
CA PHE A 215 -12.80 -2.89 2.54
C PHE A 215 -11.33 -3.00 2.14
N ASP A 216 -10.96 -2.47 0.97
CA ASP A 216 -9.57 -2.44 0.52
C ASP A 216 -8.69 -1.60 1.45
N MET A 217 -9.24 -0.55 2.07
CA MET A 217 -8.53 0.33 2.99
C MET A 217 -8.24 -0.36 4.32
N ILE A 218 -9.18 -1.13 4.87
CA ILE A 218 -8.96 -1.99 6.05
C ILE A 218 -7.72 -2.87 5.85
N ARG A 219 -7.64 -3.53 4.69
CA ARG A 219 -6.57 -4.50 4.39
C ARG A 219 -5.24 -3.90 3.98
N ALA A 220 -5.22 -2.66 3.48
CA ALA A 220 -4.05 -2.08 2.82
C ALA A 220 -3.52 -0.78 3.43
N ALA A 221 -4.28 -0.13 4.32
CA ALA A 221 -3.94 1.21 4.80
C ALA A 221 -4.18 1.40 6.30
N PHE A 222 -5.23 0.82 6.89
CA PHE A 222 -5.60 1.07 8.29
C PHE A 222 -4.46 0.84 9.26
N LEU A 223 -3.68 -0.24 9.11
CA LEU A 223 -2.54 -0.48 10.00
C LEU A 223 -1.54 0.68 9.97
N LYS A 224 -1.26 1.22 8.78
CA LYS A 224 -0.36 2.37 8.62
C LYS A 224 -0.94 3.64 9.24
N TYR A 225 -2.20 3.93 8.96
CA TYR A 225 -2.89 5.11 9.48
C TYR A 225 -3.00 5.08 11.01
N SER A 226 -3.36 3.92 11.55
CA SER A 226 -3.47 3.65 12.98
C SER A 226 -2.13 3.85 13.72
N LEU A 227 -1.01 3.44 13.11
CA LEU A 227 0.34 3.70 13.64
C LEU A 227 0.75 5.17 13.53
N GLN A 228 0.45 5.82 12.40
CA GLN A 228 0.76 7.25 12.17
C GLN A 228 0.00 8.15 13.16
N ALA A 229 -1.30 7.91 13.33
CA ALA A 229 -2.13 8.64 14.27
C ALA A 229 -1.61 8.51 15.71
N ARG A 230 -1.21 7.29 16.13
CA ARG A 230 -0.62 7.07 17.46
C ARG A 230 0.71 7.78 17.67
N MET A 231 1.63 7.68 16.71
CA MET A 231 2.92 8.36 16.79
C MET A 231 2.75 9.89 16.84
N GLY A 232 1.81 10.42 16.06
CA GLY A 232 1.50 11.85 15.97
C GLY A 232 0.53 12.37 17.02
N ARG A 233 0.02 11.52 17.93
CA ARG A 233 -1.02 11.85 18.92
C ARG A 233 -2.27 12.48 18.28
N MET A 234 -2.69 11.94 17.14
CA MET A 234 -3.88 12.35 16.41
C MET A 234 -5.07 11.48 16.79
N ASP A 235 -6.29 12.00 16.64
CA ASP A 235 -7.52 11.29 17.02
C ASP A 235 -8.06 10.37 15.90
N GLY A 236 -7.57 10.55 14.68
CA GLY A 236 -7.98 9.77 13.51
C GLY A 236 -7.43 10.33 12.19
N CYS A 237 -8.02 9.89 11.09
CA CYS A 237 -7.70 10.33 9.74
C CYS A 237 -8.96 10.77 9.00
N PHE A 238 -8.89 11.86 8.25
CA PHE A 238 -9.92 12.28 7.33
C PHE A 238 -9.53 11.88 5.91
N ILE A 239 -10.35 11.04 5.28
CA ILE A 239 -10.07 10.41 3.99
C ILE A 239 -10.90 11.07 2.90
N ALA A 240 -10.25 11.56 1.85
CA ALA A 240 -10.90 12.00 0.60
C ALA A 240 -10.83 10.89 -0.46
N PHE A 241 -11.99 10.37 -0.89
CA PHE A 241 -12.04 9.36 -1.96
C PHE A 241 -12.12 10.03 -3.33
N HIS A 242 -11.27 9.63 -4.28
CA HIS A 242 -11.18 10.31 -5.57
C HIS A 242 -10.77 9.38 -6.72
N ASN A 243 -11.01 9.81 -7.95
CA ASN A 243 -10.48 9.19 -9.17
C ASN A 243 -9.39 10.04 -9.85
N VAL A 244 -8.83 11.02 -9.13
CA VAL A 244 -7.85 12.04 -9.58
C VAL A 244 -8.50 13.25 -10.25
N GLU A 245 -9.62 13.06 -10.97
CA GLU A 245 -10.38 14.17 -11.56
C GLU A 245 -11.41 14.76 -10.59
N ARG A 246 -12.05 13.89 -9.79
CA ARG A 246 -13.15 14.23 -8.90
C ARG A 246 -12.97 13.60 -7.52
N ILE A 247 -13.40 14.33 -6.50
CA ILE A 247 -13.60 13.80 -5.15
C ILE A 247 -15.06 13.30 -5.05
N PHE A 248 -15.24 12.04 -4.67
CA PHE A 248 -16.55 11.40 -4.50
C PHE A 248 -17.18 11.70 -3.15
N GLY A 249 -16.35 11.89 -2.13
CA GLY A 249 -16.79 12.14 -0.78
C GLY A 249 -15.66 12.02 0.22
N PHE A 250 -16.02 12.27 1.47
CA PHE A 250 -15.09 12.30 2.58
C PHE A 250 -15.58 11.39 3.71
N GLN A 251 -14.64 10.86 4.48
CA GLN A 251 -14.94 10.12 5.70
C GLN A 251 -13.88 10.40 6.76
N TYR A 252 -14.33 10.74 7.96
CA TYR A 252 -13.47 10.70 9.14
C TYR A 252 -13.46 9.28 9.72
N ILE A 253 -12.26 8.74 9.98
CA ILE A 253 -12.03 7.41 10.53
C ILE A 253 -11.22 7.59 11.82
N SER A 254 -11.84 7.28 12.95
CA SER A 254 -11.23 7.43 14.26
C SER A 254 -10.26 6.28 14.58
N ILE A 255 -9.36 6.47 15.56
CA ILE A 255 -8.54 5.35 16.08
C ILE A 255 -9.43 4.18 16.56
N PRO A 256 -10.51 4.38 17.35
CA PRO A 256 -11.44 3.31 17.71
C PRO A 256 -12.01 2.51 16.52
N GLU A 257 -12.31 3.18 15.40
CA GLU A 257 -12.80 2.51 14.20
C GLU A 257 -11.70 1.67 13.52
N MET A 258 -10.49 2.20 13.46
CA MET A 258 -9.32 1.45 12.95
C MET A 258 -9.00 0.26 13.85
N ASP A 259 -9.07 0.41 15.17
CA ASP A 259 -8.83 -0.67 16.13
C ASP A 259 -9.92 -1.75 16.07
N GLN A 260 -11.18 -1.37 15.79
CA GLN A 260 -12.21 -2.36 15.54
C GLN A 260 -11.81 -3.26 14.37
N ALA A 261 -11.30 -2.67 13.28
CA ALA A 261 -10.89 -3.39 12.08
C ALA A 261 -9.56 -4.16 12.25
N LEU A 262 -8.61 -3.65 13.05
CA LEU A 262 -7.27 -4.24 13.19
C LEU A 262 -7.15 -5.19 14.38
N HIS A 263 -7.82 -4.88 15.48
CA HIS A 263 -7.73 -5.58 16.75
C HIS A 263 -9.04 -6.25 17.16
N GLY A 264 -10.14 -6.00 16.45
CA GLY A 264 -11.45 -6.64 16.70
C GLY A 264 -12.26 -5.99 17.82
N GLN A 265 -11.82 -4.83 18.33
CA GLN A 265 -12.46 -4.05 19.39
C GLN A 265 -12.26 -2.55 19.19
N SER A 266 -13.22 -1.72 19.59
CA SER A 266 -13.11 -0.26 19.50
C SER A 266 -12.42 0.40 20.71
N ASP A 267 -12.29 -0.32 21.82
CA ASP A 267 -11.47 0.12 22.96
C ASP A 267 -9.98 0.14 22.54
N THR A 268 -9.35 1.31 22.64
CA THR A 268 -7.98 1.52 22.14
C THR A 268 -6.91 0.90 23.03
N SER A 269 -7.27 0.38 24.21
CA SER A 269 -6.33 -0.17 25.20
C SER A 269 -5.41 -1.23 24.59
N LEU A 270 -5.95 -2.12 23.74
CA LEU A 270 -5.15 -3.15 23.07
C LEU A 270 -4.18 -2.55 22.05
N GLY A 271 -4.67 -1.70 21.14
CA GLY A 271 -3.82 -1.09 20.10
C GLY A 271 -2.74 -0.17 20.69
N ASP A 272 -3.06 0.55 21.76
CA ASP A 272 -2.12 1.42 22.47
C ASP A 272 -1.04 0.61 23.20
N ALA A 273 -1.41 -0.51 23.83
CA ALA A 273 -0.45 -1.43 24.43
C ALA A 273 0.44 -2.09 23.37
N GLU A 274 -0.13 -2.56 22.26
CA GLU A 274 0.61 -3.15 21.14
C GLU A 274 1.66 -2.19 20.58
N PHE A 275 1.27 -0.93 20.35
CA PHE A 275 2.16 0.10 19.84
C PHE A 275 3.36 0.34 20.77
N LYS A 276 3.10 0.44 22.09
CA LYS A 276 4.16 0.62 23.10
C LYS A 276 5.09 -0.58 23.18
N LEU A 277 4.54 -1.80 23.15
CA LEU A 277 5.31 -3.04 23.16
C LEU A 277 6.16 -3.21 21.90
N SER A 278 5.61 -2.84 20.74
CA SER A 278 6.31 -2.84 19.45
C SER A 278 7.56 -1.96 19.50
N LEU A 279 7.43 -0.71 19.96
CA LEU A 279 8.55 0.21 20.11
C LEU A 279 9.56 -0.28 21.16
N SER A 280 9.10 -0.84 22.29
CA SER A 280 9.99 -1.39 23.32
C SER A 280 10.84 -2.55 22.79
N LEU A 281 10.23 -3.49 22.06
CA LEU A 281 10.94 -4.62 21.47
C LEU A 281 11.90 -4.15 20.36
N TRP A 282 11.47 -3.18 19.55
CA TRP A 282 12.32 -2.60 18.53
C TRP A 282 13.55 -1.89 19.12
N ASN A 283 13.40 -1.12 20.21
CA ASN A 283 14.51 -0.50 20.94
C ASN A 283 15.59 -1.53 21.26
N LYS A 284 15.19 -2.68 21.82
CA LYS A 284 16.10 -3.77 22.22
C LYS A 284 16.84 -4.37 21.02
N ILE A 285 16.15 -4.51 19.88
CA ILE A 285 16.77 -4.98 18.63
C ILE A 285 17.82 -3.97 18.13
N LEU A 286 17.50 -2.67 18.15
CA LEU A 286 18.45 -1.62 17.76
C LEU A 286 19.64 -1.53 18.72
N ASP A 287 19.43 -1.69 20.02
CA ASP A 287 20.51 -1.70 21.00
C ASP A 287 21.46 -2.86 20.77
N LYS A 288 20.92 -4.06 20.53
CA LYS A 288 21.72 -5.24 20.22
C LYS A 288 22.54 -5.05 18.94
N ALA A 289 21.92 -4.50 17.90
CA ALA A 289 22.60 -4.23 16.62
C ALA A 289 23.68 -3.15 16.74
N THR A 290 23.41 -2.05 17.45
CA THR A 290 24.38 -0.97 17.65
C THR A 290 25.49 -1.31 18.65
N ALA A 291 25.28 -2.32 19.51
CA ALA A 291 26.35 -2.89 20.33
C ALA A 291 27.29 -3.78 19.50
N GLU A 292 26.75 -4.55 18.55
CA GLU A 292 27.53 -5.39 17.63
C GLU A 292 28.31 -4.55 16.61
N PHE A 293 27.67 -3.50 16.07
CA PHE A 293 28.24 -2.60 15.07
C PHE A 293 28.28 -1.16 15.61
N PRO A 294 29.18 -0.87 16.55
CA PRO A 294 29.25 0.45 17.17
C PRO A 294 29.63 1.52 16.16
N GLN A 295 28.92 2.67 16.22
CA GLN A 295 29.21 3.89 15.47
C GLN A 295 29.26 3.70 13.94
N GLN A 296 28.48 2.75 13.43
CA GLN A 296 28.38 2.44 12.00
C GLN A 296 26.98 2.74 11.49
N HIS A 297 26.86 3.04 10.20
CA HIS A 297 25.56 3.01 9.54
C HIS A 297 25.15 1.55 9.31
N LEU A 298 23.88 1.26 9.51
CA LEU A 298 23.35 -0.08 9.40
C LEU A 298 22.16 -0.11 8.46
N ARG A 299 22.05 -1.18 7.68
CA ARG A 299 20.85 -1.50 6.92
C ARG A 299 20.15 -2.68 7.57
N PHE A 300 18.85 -2.52 7.80
CA PHE A 300 18.02 -3.54 8.41
C PHE A 300 17.00 -4.07 7.41
N HIS A 301 16.69 -5.36 7.53
CA HIS A 301 15.51 -5.97 6.94
C HIS A 301 14.73 -6.73 8.02
N PHE A 302 13.43 -6.44 8.13
CA PHE A 302 12.51 -7.07 9.08
C PHE A 302 11.51 -7.92 8.31
N GLU A 303 11.35 -9.17 8.73
CA GLU A 303 10.40 -10.10 8.13
C GLU A 303 9.73 -10.96 9.21
N ALA A 304 8.51 -10.56 9.58
CA ALA A 304 7.62 -11.44 10.33
C ALA A 304 7.22 -12.64 9.44
N ARG A 305 7.22 -13.85 10.01
CA ARG A 305 6.90 -15.11 9.32
C ARG A 305 5.61 -15.68 9.90
N ASP A 306 4.72 -16.10 9.02
CA ASP A 306 3.43 -16.71 9.37
C ASP A 306 3.61 -18.24 9.51
N THR A 307 4.29 -18.64 10.60
CA THR A 307 4.54 -20.04 10.93
C THR A 307 3.76 -20.45 12.19
N VAL A 308 3.79 -21.75 12.54
CA VAL A 308 3.07 -22.31 13.72
C VAL A 308 3.32 -21.51 14.99
N THR A 309 4.56 -21.04 15.19
CA THR A 309 4.90 -20.08 16.23
C THR A 309 5.33 -18.78 15.52
N PRO A 310 4.55 -17.70 15.60
CA PRO A 310 4.92 -16.43 15.00
C PRO A 310 6.33 -16.02 15.41
N SER A 311 7.16 -15.76 14.41
CA SER A 311 8.55 -15.34 14.59
C SER A 311 8.88 -14.23 13.60
N MET A 312 9.96 -13.52 13.85
CA MET A 312 10.45 -12.49 12.96
C MET A 312 11.96 -12.65 12.76
N TYR A 313 12.39 -12.67 11.50
CA TYR A 313 13.79 -12.53 11.16
C TYR A 313 14.14 -11.06 11.03
N VAL A 314 15.29 -10.67 11.59
CA VAL A 314 15.89 -9.35 11.39
C VAL A 314 17.31 -9.56 10.90
N PHE A 315 17.62 -9.00 9.73
CA PHE A 315 18.96 -9.00 9.17
C PHE A 315 19.56 -7.62 9.30
N VAL A 316 20.82 -7.57 9.71
CA VAL A 316 21.56 -6.32 9.93
C VAL A 316 22.91 -6.42 9.23
N GLU A 317 23.18 -5.48 8.35
CA GLU A 317 24.49 -5.32 7.72
C GLU A 317 25.04 -3.92 7.96
N SER A 318 26.35 -3.84 8.19
CA SER A 318 27.06 -2.56 8.19
C SER A 318 27.14 -2.03 6.77
N VAL A 319 26.85 -0.75 6.59
CA VAL A 319 26.94 -0.06 5.30
C VAL A 319 27.70 1.26 5.43
N THR A 320 28.30 1.69 4.33
CA THR A 320 28.94 2.99 4.18
C THR A 320 27.94 4.04 3.69
N GLU A 321 28.29 5.32 3.86
CA GLU A 321 27.46 6.43 3.38
C GLU A 321 27.27 6.37 1.84
N ASP A 322 28.31 5.98 1.10
CA ASP A 322 28.27 5.85 -0.36
C ASP A 322 27.35 4.70 -0.81
N GLU A 323 27.36 3.56 -0.11
CA GLU A 323 26.43 2.46 -0.37
C GLU A 323 24.98 2.88 -0.11
N ILE A 324 24.72 3.60 0.99
CA ILE A 324 23.39 4.14 1.29
C ILE A 324 22.94 5.06 0.16
N ASN A 325 23.81 5.99 -0.26
CA ASN A 325 23.47 6.94 -1.33
C ASN A 325 23.18 6.22 -2.64
N SER A 326 23.99 5.25 -3.04
CA SER A 326 23.79 4.42 -4.24
C SER A 326 22.43 3.70 -4.22
N ILE A 327 22.07 3.09 -3.08
CA ILE A 327 20.78 2.39 -2.92
C ILE A 327 19.61 3.38 -2.97
N GLN A 328 19.73 4.53 -2.30
CA GLN A 328 18.68 5.55 -2.21
C GLN A 328 18.43 6.28 -3.53
N THR A 329 19.43 6.39 -4.40
CA THR A 329 19.31 7.09 -5.70
C THR A 329 19.11 6.14 -6.89
N LYS A 330 19.11 4.82 -6.68
CA LYS A 330 19.00 3.77 -7.72
C LYS A 330 17.91 4.02 -8.77
N ASN A 331 16.72 4.49 -8.36
CA ASN A 331 15.58 4.75 -9.25
C ASN A 331 15.32 6.24 -9.48
N GLN A 332 16.17 7.13 -8.99
CA GLN A 332 15.93 8.58 -8.99
C GLN A 332 15.70 9.13 -10.40
N GLU A 333 16.53 8.76 -11.38
CA GLU A 333 16.39 9.21 -12.77
C GLU A 333 15.06 8.76 -13.40
N LYS A 334 14.62 7.52 -13.12
CA LYS A 334 13.33 7.01 -13.59
C LYS A 334 12.17 7.76 -12.94
N ILE A 335 12.29 8.09 -11.66
CA ILE A 335 11.30 8.90 -10.92
C ILE A 335 11.20 10.30 -11.52
N GLU A 336 12.32 10.95 -11.77
CA GLU A 336 12.39 12.28 -12.37
C GLU A 336 11.89 12.29 -13.81
N ALA A 337 12.18 11.26 -14.61
CA ALA A 337 11.65 11.12 -15.97
C ALA A 337 10.12 10.97 -15.97
N TYR A 338 9.57 10.13 -15.09
CA TYR A 338 8.12 10.00 -14.94
C TYR A 338 7.48 11.30 -14.46
N GLN A 339 8.08 11.96 -13.46
CA GLN A 339 7.60 13.26 -12.98
C GLN A 339 7.61 14.29 -14.11
N ARG A 340 8.66 14.37 -14.93
CA ARG A 340 8.67 15.23 -16.13
C ARG A 340 7.54 14.88 -17.09
N ARG A 341 7.29 13.60 -17.39
CA ARG A 341 6.18 13.18 -18.27
C ARG A 341 4.81 13.63 -17.76
N ILE A 342 4.56 13.48 -16.47
CA ILE A 342 3.26 13.77 -15.85
C ILE A 342 3.07 15.27 -15.59
N LEU A 343 4.14 15.98 -15.21
CA LEU A 343 4.14 17.39 -14.84
C LEU A 343 4.38 18.32 -16.04
N ASN A 344 5.07 17.86 -17.08
CA ASN A 344 5.25 18.55 -18.35
C ASN A 344 4.67 17.66 -19.45
N LEU A 345 3.35 17.60 -19.56
CA LEU A 345 2.77 17.13 -20.81
C LEU A 345 3.26 18.06 -21.90
N GLU A 346 4.02 17.50 -22.82
CA GLU A 346 4.47 18.16 -24.04
C GLU A 346 3.29 18.95 -24.64
N GLU A 347 3.57 20.19 -25.03
CA GLU A 347 2.77 20.89 -26.03
C GLU A 347 2.70 19.97 -27.25
N SER A 348 1.61 19.23 -27.42
CA SER A 348 1.26 18.71 -28.74
C SER A 348 0.74 19.88 -29.56
N GLU A 349 1.63 20.77 -29.95
CA GLU A 349 1.50 21.47 -31.23
C GLU A 349 1.75 20.44 -32.34
N GLU A 350 0.72 19.66 -32.67
CA GLU A 350 0.58 19.21 -34.06
C GLU A 350 -0.54 20.05 -34.66
N ASN A 351 -0.10 21.16 -35.28
CA ASN A 351 -0.90 21.87 -36.26
C ASN A 351 -1.36 20.88 -37.33
N GLU A 352 -2.67 20.86 -37.58
CA GLU A 352 -3.25 20.38 -38.83
C GLU A 352 -2.59 21.08 -40.02
N SER A 353 -2.12 20.30 -41.01
CA SER A 353 -2.55 20.47 -42.41
C SER A 353 -2.01 19.36 -43.31
N ASP A 354 -2.94 18.54 -43.81
CA ASP A 354 -3.02 17.88 -45.13
C ASP A 354 -1.77 17.27 -45.79
N SER A 355 -1.83 15.96 -46.04
CA SER A 355 -2.09 15.47 -47.42
C SER A 355 -2.38 13.97 -47.45
N ASP A 356 -3.45 13.63 -48.18
CA ASP A 356 -3.76 12.30 -48.69
C ASP A 356 -2.51 11.59 -49.24
N VAL A 357 -2.37 10.30 -48.92
CA VAL A 357 -2.14 9.18 -49.88
C VAL A 357 -1.99 7.88 -49.06
N LEU A 358 -2.93 6.96 -49.28
CA LEU A 358 -2.83 5.55 -48.86
C LEU A 358 -1.65 4.88 -49.59
N PRO A 359 -0.73 4.18 -48.90
CA PRO A 359 0.20 3.30 -49.57
C PRO A 359 -0.46 1.93 -49.82
N GLU A 360 -0.56 1.59 -51.10
CA GLU A 360 -0.95 0.31 -51.66
C GLU A 360 -0.18 -0.87 -51.05
N VAL A 361 -0.91 -1.96 -50.83
CA VAL A 361 -0.37 -3.29 -50.54
C VAL A 361 0.26 -3.84 -51.84
N PRO A 362 1.51 -4.33 -51.85
CA PRO A 362 2.04 -5.03 -53.01
C PRO A 362 1.51 -6.46 -53.03
N GLU A 363 0.75 -6.79 -54.08
CA GLU A 363 0.46 -8.16 -54.51
C GLU A 363 1.74 -8.87 -54.98
N THR A 364 1.93 -10.11 -54.55
CA THR A 364 2.69 -11.12 -55.32
C THR A 364 1.88 -12.41 -55.38
N THR A 365 1.43 -12.72 -56.60
CA THR A 365 0.91 -13.98 -57.14
C THR A 365 1.91 -15.14 -56.93
N ASP A 366 1.53 -16.36 -56.58
CA ASP A 366 0.97 -17.47 -57.40
C ASP A 366 0.79 -18.66 -56.41
N SER A 367 -0.04 -19.70 -56.53
CA SER A 367 -0.88 -20.28 -57.59
C SER A 367 -1.76 -21.40 -56.97
N GLU A 368 -2.94 -21.65 -57.57
CA GLU A 368 -3.90 -22.73 -57.23
C GLU A 368 -3.41 -24.16 -57.60
N PRO A 369 -4.21 -25.21 -57.33
CA PRO A 369 -5.21 -25.63 -58.33
C PRO A 369 -6.60 -26.04 -57.78
N ARG A 370 -7.64 -25.51 -58.46
CA ARG A 370 -8.89 -26.12 -59.02
C ARG A 370 -9.29 -27.53 -58.55
N THR A 371 -10.56 -27.91 -58.35
CA THR A 371 -11.73 -27.89 -59.27
C THR A 371 -13.03 -28.24 -58.50
N ALA A 372 -14.12 -27.49 -58.71
CA ALA A 372 -15.34 -27.83 -59.49
C ALA A 372 -16.55 -28.40 -58.72
N ASP A 373 -17.60 -27.58 -58.70
CA ASP A 373 -19.04 -27.84 -58.88
C ASP A 373 -19.61 -29.25 -58.64
N ASN A 374 -20.65 -29.30 -57.80
CA ASN A 374 -22.01 -29.55 -58.31
C ASN A 374 -23.09 -29.30 -57.25
N ALA A 375 -24.15 -28.63 -57.70
CA ALA A 375 -25.39 -28.44 -56.97
C ALA A 375 -26.36 -29.62 -57.20
N VAL A 376 -27.49 -29.54 -56.48
CA VAL A 376 -28.79 -30.19 -56.67
C VAL A 376 -29.14 -31.29 -55.65
N ASP A 377 -29.78 -30.80 -54.58
CA ASP A 377 -31.19 -31.03 -54.23
C ASP A 377 -31.63 -32.32 -53.51
N SER A 378 -32.64 -32.07 -52.67
CA SER A 378 -33.78 -32.90 -52.29
C SER A 378 -33.93 -33.28 -50.81
N SER A 379 -34.90 -32.57 -50.20
CA SER A 379 -36.02 -33.12 -49.42
C SER A 379 -35.74 -33.46 -47.94
N SER A 380 -36.26 -32.64 -47.00
CA SER A 380 -37.59 -32.74 -46.32
C SER A 380 -37.61 -33.88 -45.28
N ASN A 381 -38.23 -33.84 -44.11
CA ASN A 381 -39.36 -33.10 -43.53
C ASN A 381 -39.26 -33.33 -41.99
N LYS A 382 -39.36 -32.32 -41.13
CA LYS A 382 -40.55 -31.88 -40.35
C LYS A 382 -40.99 -32.71 -39.12
N ASN A 383 -41.29 -31.92 -38.06
CA ASN A 383 -42.25 -32.05 -36.94
C ASN A 383 -41.67 -32.50 -35.57
N GLN A 384 -41.56 -31.68 -34.49
CA GLN A 384 -42.51 -30.84 -33.69
C GLN A 384 -43.57 -31.69 -32.90
N PRO A 385 -44.18 -31.22 -31.78
CA PRO A 385 -43.64 -30.98 -30.43
C PRO A 385 -44.58 -31.48 -29.26
N MET A 386 -44.14 -31.27 -28.00
CA MET A 386 -44.89 -31.05 -26.72
C MET A 386 -45.96 -32.03 -26.16
N SER A 387 -45.89 -32.20 -24.83
CA SER A 387 -46.97 -32.09 -23.79
C SER A 387 -47.09 -33.25 -22.76
N ASP A 388 -46.78 -32.88 -21.51
CA ASP A 388 -47.50 -33.01 -20.22
C ASP A 388 -48.15 -34.31 -19.65
N GLU A 389 -47.86 -34.46 -18.36
CA GLU A 389 -48.66 -34.95 -17.20
C GLU A 389 -48.63 -36.42 -16.70
N ALA A 390 -47.99 -36.54 -15.53
CA ALA A 390 -48.46 -37.09 -14.24
C ALA A 390 -48.65 -38.61 -13.96
N HIS A 391 -47.83 -39.10 -13.01
CA HIS A 391 -48.14 -39.80 -11.73
C HIS A 391 -47.38 -41.12 -11.48
N GLY A 392 -46.75 -41.24 -10.29
CA GLY A 392 -46.47 -42.53 -9.65
C GLY A 392 -45.12 -42.71 -8.93
N SER A 393 -45.10 -42.40 -7.63
CA SER A 393 -44.24 -42.88 -6.52
C SER A 393 -43.17 -43.97 -6.76
N ASN A 394 -41.91 -43.71 -6.38
CA ASN A 394 -41.18 -44.38 -5.27
C ASN A 394 -39.64 -44.20 -5.35
N GLY A 395 -39.04 -43.85 -4.20
CA GLY A 395 -37.93 -44.62 -3.63
C GLY A 395 -36.51 -44.51 -4.20
N ASN A 396 -35.77 -43.54 -3.66
CA ASN A 396 -34.42 -43.65 -3.07
C ASN A 396 -33.16 -43.97 -3.94
N ILE A 397 -32.18 -43.07 -3.76
CA ILE A 397 -30.70 -43.20 -3.86
C ILE A 397 -30.08 -43.37 -5.25
N GLY A 398 -29.48 -42.27 -5.74
CA GLY A 398 -28.57 -42.26 -6.89
C GLY A 398 -27.61 -41.08 -6.84
N LYS A 399 -26.31 -41.39 -6.85
CA LYS A 399 -25.14 -40.51 -6.89
C LYS A 399 -25.15 -39.55 -8.10
N SER A 400 -24.55 -38.37 -7.86
CA SER A 400 -23.55 -37.65 -8.68
C SER A 400 -23.82 -37.40 -10.17
N ASN A 401 -23.92 -36.10 -10.52
CA ASN A 401 -23.06 -35.41 -11.49
C ASN A 401 -23.41 -33.89 -11.45
N THR A 402 -22.53 -33.07 -10.87
CA THR A 402 -21.63 -32.10 -11.56
C THR A 402 -22.35 -31.04 -12.40
N GLU A 403 -22.53 -29.87 -11.78
CA GLU A 403 -22.54 -28.58 -12.50
C GLU A 403 -21.54 -27.63 -11.85
N THR A 404 -20.77 -26.99 -12.73
CA THR A 404 -19.50 -26.34 -12.52
C THR A 404 -19.70 -24.92 -12.00
N SER A 405 -19.36 -24.67 -10.73
CA SER A 405 -19.20 -23.32 -10.19
C SER A 405 -17.71 -23.07 -9.95
N ALA A 406 -17.17 -22.05 -10.62
CA ALA A 406 -15.80 -21.60 -10.49
C ALA A 406 -15.56 -21.05 -9.06
N SER A 407 -15.11 -21.93 -8.17
CA SER A 407 -14.65 -21.59 -6.82
C SER A 407 -13.27 -20.96 -6.91
N GLY A 408 -13.17 -19.68 -6.56
CA GLY A 408 -11.92 -19.04 -6.19
C GLY A 408 -11.25 -19.86 -5.07
N THR A 409 -10.01 -20.25 -5.31
CA THR A 409 -9.18 -21.01 -4.38
C THR A 409 -8.97 -20.21 -3.10
N VAL A 410 -9.55 -20.71 -2.00
CA VAL A 410 -9.21 -20.29 -0.63
C VAL A 410 -7.81 -20.82 -0.35
N GLN A 411 -6.80 -19.95 -0.39
CA GLN A 411 -5.44 -20.29 0.00
C GLN A 411 -5.31 -20.08 1.51
N ASP A 412 -5.28 -21.19 2.25
CA ASP A 412 -4.85 -21.23 3.65
C ASP A 412 -3.44 -20.60 3.74
N SER A 413 -3.30 -19.55 4.55
CA SER A 413 -2.15 -18.62 4.52
C SER A 413 -0.97 -19.06 5.37
N ARG A 414 -1.06 -20.22 6.02
CA ARG A 414 0.05 -20.75 6.82
C ARG A 414 1.10 -21.30 5.87
N GLU A 415 2.24 -20.63 5.79
CA GLU A 415 3.38 -21.25 5.13
C GLU A 415 3.80 -22.45 5.99
N PRO A 416 3.82 -23.68 5.44
CA PRO A 416 4.39 -24.79 6.19
C PRO A 416 5.82 -24.40 6.58
N PRO A 417 6.30 -24.76 7.79
CA PRO A 417 7.72 -24.65 8.09
C PRO A 417 8.48 -25.34 6.95
N ASP A 418 9.39 -24.58 6.33
CA ASP A 418 9.97 -24.92 5.04
C ASP A 418 11.04 -26.03 5.18
N TYR A 419 10.60 -27.21 5.60
CA TYR A 419 11.44 -28.38 5.82
C TYR A 419 12.07 -28.87 4.51
N ASP A 420 11.43 -28.62 3.35
CA ASP A 420 11.93 -28.99 2.02
C ASP A 420 12.99 -28.00 1.49
N PHE A 421 12.91 -26.71 1.87
CA PHE A 421 13.99 -25.74 1.63
C PHE A 421 15.18 -25.94 2.56
N LEU A 422 14.94 -26.22 3.85
CA LEU A 422 16.00 -26.51 4.82
C LEU A 422 16.79 -27.77 4.48
N SER A 423 16.15 -28.78 3.88
CA SER A 423 16.81 -30.01 3.41
C SER A 423 17.58 -29.80 2.10
N LYS A 424 17.03 -29.07 1.13
CA LYS A 424 17.74 -28.68 -0.11
C LYS A 424 18.95 -27.78 0.13
N LEU A 425 18.91 -26.94 1.18
CA LEU A 425 20.05 -26.14 1.63
C LEU A 425 21.25 -27.00 2.09
N GLY A 426 21.04 -28.27 2.47
CA GLY A 426 22.10 -29.18 2.87
C GLY A 426 22.91 -29.75 1.70
N GLU A 427 22.35 -29.77 0.49
CA GLU A 427 22.95 -30.40 -0.69
C GLU A 427 23.73 -29.41 -1.58
N ASP A 428 23.35 -28.12 -1.61
CA ASP A 428 24.00 -27.08 -2.42
C ASP A 428 25.23 -26.41 -1.74
N MET A 429 25.64 -26.89 -0.57
CA MET A 429 26.74 -26.33 0.26
C MET A 429 28.16 -26.62 -0.26
N LYS A 430 28.44 -26.50 -1.57
CA LYS A 430 29.79 -26.69 -2.11
C LYS A 430 30.42 -25.53 -2.87
N ASP A 431 29.67 -24.52 -3.29
CA ASP A 431 30.27 -23.38 -3.96
C ASP A 431 29.47 -22.11 -3.67
N HIS A 432 30.02 -21.23 -2.81
CA HIS A 432 30.00 -19.76 -2.93
C HIS A 432 30.50 -19.10 -1.64
N ASN A 433 31.82 -18.85 -1.59
CA ASN A 433 32.44 -17.93 -0.66
C ASN A 433 32.43 -16.51 -1.27
N LYS A 434 31.43 -15.69 -0.93
CA LYS A 434 31.51 -14.22 -1.05
C LYS A 434 30.66 -13.53 0.03
N SER A 435 31.25 -13.34 1.21
CA SER A 435 31.23 -12.05 1.94
C SER A 435 32.20 -12.13 3.12
N ASP A 436 33.26 -11.34 3.04
CA ASP A 436 34.20 -11.12 4.15
C ASP A 436 33.54 -10.19 5.19
N GLY A 437 32.68 -10.77 6.05
CA GLY A 437 32.27 -10.20 7.33
C GLY A 437 31.19 -9.12 7.34
N LYS A 438 30.32 -9.19 8.37
CA LYS A 438 29.33 -8.19 8.86
C LYS A 438 27.85 -8.34 8.46
N LEU A 439 27.36 -9.55 8.22
CA LEU A 439 25.92 -9.83 8.27
C LEU A 439 25.55 -10.49 9.61
N LEU A 440 24.65 -9.87 10.36
CA LEU A 440 24.05 -10.42 11.57
C LEU A 440 22.60 -10.83 11.30
N GLY A 441 22.26 -12.09 11.57
CA GLY A 441 20.88 -12.55 11.66
C GLY A 441 20.39 -12.53 13.10
N LEU A 442 19.15 -12.09 13.32
CA LEU A 442 18.45 -12.19 14.59
C LEU A 442 17.10 -12.90 14.38
N SER A 443 16.83 -13.92 15.19
CA SER A 443 15.52 -14.56 15.27
C SER A 443 14.80 -14.02 16.49
N VAL A 444 13.59 -13.50 16.31
CA VAL A 444 12.76 -12.91 17.37
C VAL A 444 11.52 -13.75 17.54
N VAL A 445 11.31 -14.25 18.75
CA VAL A 445 10.11 -15.01 19.15
C VAL A 445 9.50 -14.35 20.38
N VAL A 446 8.16 -14.32 20.44
CA VAL A 446 7.42 -13.72 21.55
C VAL A 446 6.40 -14.69 22.14
N LYS A 447 6.14 -14.55 23.44
CA LYS A 447 5.00 -15.17 24.14
C LYS A 447 4.20 -14.07 24.81
N ASN A 448 2.92 -14.01 24.49
CA ASN A 448 2.01 -13.03 25.06
C ASN A 448 1.49 -13.49 26.43
N LYS A 449 1.47 -12.59 27.40
CA LYS A 449 0.86 -12.78 28.71
C LYS A 449 -0.14 -11.67 28.99
N VAL A 450 -1.40 -12.01 29.24
CA VAL A 450 -2.44 -11.07 29.66
C VAL A 450 -2.83 -11.41 31.09
N ASN A 451 -2.68 -10.45 32.01
CA ASN A 451 -2.94 -10.66 33.45
C ASN A 451 -2.21 -11.89 34.02
N GLY A 452 -0.95 -12.10 33.58
CA GLY A 452 -0.12 -13.23 33.97
C GLY A 452 -0.39 -14.55 33.24
N VAL A 453 -1.46 -14.65 32.45
CA VAL A 453 -1.84 -15.87 31.72
C VAL A 453 -1.28 -15.85 30.31
N ILE A 454 -0.61 -16.93 29.90
CA ILE A 454 -0.09 -17.08 28.54
C ILE A 454 -1.25 -17.23 27.56
N VAL A 455 -1.24 -16.43 26.50
CA VAL A 455 -2.22 -16.46 25.41
C VAL A 455 -1.48 -16.45 24.07
N GLU A 456 -2.13 -16.90 23.00
CA GLU A 456 -1.59 -16.76 21.64
C GLU A 456 -1.49 -15.28 21.26
N ARG A 457 -2.58 -14.54 21.49
CA ARG A 457 -2.72 -13.11 21.25
C ARG A 457 -3.74 -12.51 22.25
N PRO A 458 -3.61 -11.25 22.67
CA PRO A 458 -4.61 -10.59 23.49
C PRO A 458 -5.93 -10.38 22.72
N THR A 459 -7.07 -10.48 23.40
CA THR A 459 -8.39 -10.17 22.81
C THR A 459 -9.25 -9.53 23.89
N ALA A 460 -10.17 -8.63 23.50
CA ALA A 460 -11.08 -7.96 24.42
C ALA A 460 -10.38 -7.31 25.63
N MET A 461 -9.24 -6.64 25.38
CA MET A 461 -8.50 -5.95 26.44
C MET A 461 -9.13 -4.61 26.77
N THR A 462 -9.10 -4.29 28.05
CA THR A 462 -9.53 -3.02 28.64
C THR A 462 -8.34 -2.31 29.30
N ALA A 463 -8.54 -1.07 29.74
CA ALA A 463 -7.50 -0.30 30.44
C ALA A 463 -7.05 -0.92 31.79
N SER A 464 -7.83 -1.84 32.37
CA SER A 464 -7.45 -2.58 33.58
C SER A 464 -6.60 -3.83 33.31
N ASP A 465 -6.56 -4.30 32.07
CA ASP A 465 -5.78 -5.48 31.71
C ASP A 465 -4.31 -5.12 31.48
N GLU A 466 -3.42 -5.98 31.96
CA GLU A 466 -1.99 -5.86 31.73
C GLU A 466 -1.55 -6.83 30.64
N TRP A 467 -0.97 -6.31 29.56
CA TRP A 467 -0.29 -7.12 28.55
C TRP A 467 1.22 -7.00 28.69
N ALA A 468 1.85 -8.12 29.03
CA ALA A 468 3.29 -8.30 29.05
C ALA A 468 3.72 -9.29 27.95
N ILE A 469 4.97 -9.16 27.50
CA ILE A 469 5.57 -10.10 26.56
C ILE A 469 6.84 -10.70 27.16
N GLU A 470 6.98 -12.01 27.02
CA GLU A 470 8.29 -12.66 27.09
C GLU A 470 8.84 -12.76 25.67
N TYR A 471 10.11 -12.45 25.48
CA TYR A 471 10.72 -12.47 24.16
C TYR A 471 12.10 -13.11 24.21
N GLU A 472 12.50 -13.69 23.08
CA GLU A 472 13.84 -14.22 22.85
C GLU A 472 14.37 -13.59 21.55
N ILE A 473 15.57 -12.99 21.61
CA ILE A 473 16.27 -12.41 20.45
C ILE A 473 17.58 -13.17 20.27
N THR A 474 17.56 -14.19 19.42
CA THR A 474 18.66 -15.13 19.26
C THR A 474 19.50 -14.74 18.04
N PRO A 475 20.77 -14.35 18.23
CA PRO A 475 21.66 -14.12 17.10
C PRO A 475 21.99 -15.43 16.40
N PHE A 476 22.11 -15.38 15.09
CA PHE A 476 22.62 -16.47 14.28
C PHE A 476 23.52 -15.90 13.18
N SER A 477 24.55 -16.67 12.79
CA SER A 477 25.60 -16.28 11.85
C SER A 477 26.05 -17.48 11.01
N GLY A 478 26.85 -17.23 9.97
CA GLY A 478 27.36 -18.26 9.05
C GLY A 478 26.60 -18.33 7.71
N PRO A 479 26.91 -19.33 6.87
CA PRO A 479 26.40 -19.43 5.48
C PRO A 479 24.87 -19.42 5.38
N HIS A 480 24.19 -19.99 6.38
CA HIS A 480 22.73 -20.04 6.43
C HIS A 480 22.09 -18.64 6.52
N VAL A 481 22.76 -17.67 7.17
CA VAL A 481 22.25 -16.30 7.30
C VAL A 481 22.22 -15.59 5.96
N LEU A 482 23.28 -15.76 5.18
CA LEU A 482 23.36 -15.17 3.85
C LEU A 482 22.22 -15.69 2.96
N SER A 483 21.98 -17.00 2.95
CA SER A 483 20.87 -17.59 2.20
C SER A 483 19.49 -17.07 2.64
N LEU A 484 19.24 -16.99 3.95
CA LEU A 484 17.99 -16.44 4.47
C LEU A 484 17.83 -14.95 4.16
N TYR A 485 18.93 -14.19 4.20
CA TYR A 485 18.95 -12.77 3.88
C TYR A 485 18.66 -12.54 2.39
N GLU A 486 19.33 -13.26 1.50
CA GLU A 486 19.07 -13.21 0.06
C GLU A 486 17.62 -13.61 -0.26
N ALA A 487 17.07 -14.61 0.43
CA ALA A 487 15.67 -15.00 0.27
C ALA A 487 14.70 -13.89 0.72
N CYS A 488 15.02 -13.19 1.81
CA CYS A 488 14.27 -12.02 2.27
C CYS A 488 14.33 -10.89 1.24
N GLN A 489 15.51 -10.57 0.71
CA GLN A 489 15.70 -9.57 -0.34
C GLN A 489 14.93 -9.91 -1.61
N LYS A 490 15.01 -11.16 -2.10
CA LYS A 490 14.26 -11.63 -3.28
C LYS A 490 12.75 -11.53 -3.09
N ARG A 491 12.22 -11.86 -1.90
CA ARG A 491 10.80 -11.68 -1.58
C ARG A 491 10.41 -10.21 -1.60
N ARG A 492 11.25 -9.34 -1.01
CA ARG A 492 11.04 -7.88 -1.02
C ARG A 492 11.01 -7.32 -2.44
N GLU A 493 12.02 -7.66 -3.24
CA GLU A 493 12.14 -7.25 -4.64
C GLU A 493 10.91 -7.69 -5.45
N LYS A 494 10.56 -8.98 -5.41
CA LYS A 494 9.44 -9.55 -6.16
C LYS A 494 8.13 -8.79 -5.93
N PHE A 495 7.79 -8.49 -4.67
CA PHE A 495 6.51 -7.85 -4.36
C PHE A 495 6.52 -6.34 -4.59
N LEU A 496 7.67 -5.67 -4.47
CA LEU A 496 7.76 -4.23 -4.74
C LEU A 496 7.85 -3.92 -6.24
N LEU A 497 8.58 -4.73 -7.03
CA LEU A 497 8.68 -4.56 -8.48
C LEU A 497 7.40 -4.93 -9.24
N SER A 498 6.59 -5.87 -8.71
CA SER A 498 5.27 -6.22 -9.29
C SER A 498 4.27 -5.04 -9.37
N ARG A 499 4.63 -3.88 -8.81
CA ARG A 499 3.87 -2.62 -8.88
C ARG A 499 4.12 -1.81 -10.17
N GLY A 500 5.20 -2.09 -10.90
CA GLY A 500 5.69 -1.26 -12.00
C GLY A 500 5.78 -1.95 -13.36
N GLU A 501 6.01 -3.26 -13.38
CA GLU A 501 6.05 -4.05 -14.59
C GLU A 501 4.90 -5.07 -14.52
N SER A 502 3.86 -4.80 -15.30
CA SER A 502 2.75 -5.74 -15.51
C SER A 502 3.31 -6.98 -16.21
N ASP A 503 3.83 -7.93 -15.45
CA ASP A 503 4.05 -9.27 -15.94
C ASP A 503 2.70 -9.80 -16.44
N GLU A 504 2.67 -10.22 -17.70
CA GLU A 504 1.50 -10.69 -18.45
C GLU A 504 0.97 -12.02 -17.88
N ARG A 505 0.53 -12.03 -16.62
CA ARG A 505 -0.19 -13.16 -16.03
C ARG A 505 -1.67 -13.00 -16.36
N THR A 506 -2.21 -14.03 -17.00
CA THR A 506 -3.50 -14.03 -17.71
C THR A 506 -4.69 -13.58 -16.86
N ASN A 507 -4.66 -13.79 -15.53
CA ASN A 507 -5.73 -13.38 -14.62
C ASN A 507 -5.66 -11.89 -14.18
N GLU A 508 -4.47 -11.32 -14.03
CA GLU A 508 -4.30 -9.89 -13.73
C GLU A 508 -4.75 -9.03 -14.91
N ASN A 509 -4.58 -9.54 -16.13
CA ASN A 509 -5.07 -8.89 -17.35
C ASN A 509 -6.62 -8.84 -17.39
N ILE A 510 -7.31 -9.88 -16.92
CA ILE A 510 -8.79 -9.88 -16.85
C ILE A 510 -9.30 -8.85 -15.84
N TYR A 511 -8.71 -8.82 -14.65
CA TYR A 511 -9.10 -7.90 -13.60
C TYR A 511 -8.85 -6.43 -14.01
N LEU A 512 -7.67 -6.12 -14.54
CA LEU A 512 -7.37 -4.79 -15.07
C LEU A 512 -8.27 -4.42 -16.26
N SER A 513 -8.56 -5.37 -17.15
CA SER A 513 -9.51 -5.17 -18.25
C SER A 513 -10.91 -4.83 -17.75
N GLN A 514 -11.39 -5.53 -16.72
CA GLN A 514 -12.67 -5.24 -16.07
C GLN A 514 -12.68 -3.82 -15.47
N LEU A 515 -11.63 -3.43 -14.75
CA LEU A 515 -11.52 -2.08 -14.19
C LEU A 515 -11.50 -0.99 -15.28
N ARG A 516 -10.82 -1.24 -16.40
CA ARG A 516 -10.80 -0.33 -17.57
C ARG A 516 -12.18 -0.24 -18.24
N GLN A 517 -12.91 -1.35 -18.33
CA GLN A 517 -14.30 -1.35 -18.82
C GLN A 517 -15.23 -0.56 -17.90
N LEU A 518 -15.12 -0.74 -16.59
CA LEU A 518 -15.87 0.04 -15.60
C LEU A 518 -15.54 1.52 -15.72
N ALA A 519 -14.27 1.89 -15.85
CA ALA A 519 -13.87 3.27 -16.07
C ALA A 519 -14.44 3.86 -17.37
N LYS A 520 -14.48 3.09 -18.47
CA LYS A 520 -15.13 3.55 -19.71
C LYS A 520 -16.63 3.82 -19.52
N LYS A 521 -17.34 2.93 -18.83
CA LYS A 521 -18.76 3.10 -18.50
C LYS A 521 -19.00 4.28 -17.57
N GLY A 522 -18.13 4.46 -16.57
CA GLY A 522 -18.23 5.57 -15.63
C GLY A 522 -18.03 6.94 -16.32
N ARG A 523 -17.15 7.05 -17.32
CA ARG A 523 -17.07 8.28 -18.16
C ARG A 523 -18.38 8.61 -18.86
N GLN A 524 -19.02 7.61 -19.49
CA GLN A 524 -20.31 7.81 -20.17
C GLN A 524 -21.39 8.24 -19.18
N TYR A 525 -21.47 7.55 -18.04
CA TYR A 525 -22.37 7.90 -16.96
C TYR A 525 -22.13 9.34 -16.45
N ARG A 526 -20.88 9.75 -16.29
CA ARG A 526 -20.55 11.10 -15.80
C ARG A 526 -20.93 12.19 -16.81
N GLN A 527 -20.69 11.96 -18.10
CA GLN A 527 -21.14 12.87 -19.17
C GLN A 527 -22.66 13.06 -19.16
N GLU A 528 -23.42 11.98 -18.98
CA GLU A 528 -24.88 12.05 -18.84
C GLU A 528 -25.29 12.85 -17.59
N GLN A 529 -24.64 12.61 -16.46
CA GLN A 529 -24.94 13.33 -15.22
C GLN A 529 -24.54 14.80 -15.28
N ASP A 530 -23.44 15.17 -15.95
CA ASP A 530 -23.03 16.56 -16.13
C ASP A 530 -24.02 17.32 -17.03
N ALA A 531 -24.59 16.66 -18.04
CA ALA A 531 -25.67 17.24 -18.85
C ALA A 531 -26.92 17.51 -17.99
N ILE A 532 -27.30 16.57 -17.12
CA ILE A 532 -28.42 16.73 -16.18
C ILE A 532 -28.14 17.86 -15.17
N ASP A 533 -26.95 17.89 -14.56
CA ASP A 533 -26.56 18.91 -13.59
C ASP A 533 -26.63 20.31 -14.23
N LYS A 534 -26.15 20.43 -15.49
CA LYS A 534 -26.22 21.66 -16.28
C LYS A 534 -27.66 22.09 -16.57
N GLU A 535 -28.54 21.16 -16.95
CA GLU A 535 -29.97 21.43 -17.13
C GLU A 535 -30.65 21.90 -15.83
N GLN A 536 -30.21 21.39 -14.68
CA GLN A 536 -30.73 21.74 -13.35
C GLN A 536 -30.10 23.00 -12.76
N GLY A 537 -29.16 23.65 -13.46
CA GLY A 537 -28.45 24.83 -12.97
C GLY A 537 -27.50 24.56 -11.80
N ILE A 538 -27.16 23.29 -11.57
CA ILE A 538 -26.09 22.89 -10.65
C ILE A 538 -24.78 23.14 -11.38
N ILE A 539 -23.82 23.83 -10.74
CA ILE A 539 -22.52 24.14 -11.33
C ILE A 539 -21.80 22.83 -11.68
N ALA A 540 -21.83 22.45 -12.96
CA ALA A 540 -20.92 21.47 -13.51
C ALA A 540 -19.52 22.09 -13.62
N LEU A 541 -18.46 21.30 -13.40
CA LEU A 541 -17.10 21.72 -13.72
C LEU A 541 -17.09 22.07 -15.21
N SER A 542 -16.89 23.34 -15.56
CA SER A 542 -16.61 23.73 -16.94
C SER A 542 -15.19 23.26 -17.26
N ASP A 543 -15.05 22.52 -18.37
CA ASP A 543 -13.77 22.02 -18.90
C ASP A 543 -12.68 23.09 -18.99
#